data_AF-A0A820ZTL0-F1
#
_entry.id   AF-A0A820ZTL0-F1
#
_cell.length_a   1.000
_cell.length_b   1.000
_cell.length_c   1.000
_cell.angle_alpha   90.00
_cell.angle_beta   90.00
_cell.angle_gamma   90.00
#
_symmetry.space_group_name_H-M   'P 1'
#
loop_
_entity.id
_entity.type
_entity.pdbx_description
1 polymer ?
#
loop_
_entity_poly.entity_id
_entity_poly.type
_entity_poly.pdbx_seq_one_letter_code
_entity_poly.pdbx_strand_id
1 'polypeptide(L)'
;MLPQIIETDKQEGINFSFRGKIGSTFDSHCLLYYAKQQDNGEKKQNDLINILFRNYFEQEQDLSDHQVLIKAAEQVGFNSDETKEFLQSDQYKKRSSI
;
A
#
# COMPACT_ATOMS: atom_id res chain seq x y z
N MET A 1 24.44 0.45 4.23
CA MET A 1 23.11 -0.18 4.13
C MET A 1 22.56 -0.19 2.70
N LEU A 2 22.57 0.93 1.97
CA LEU A 2 22.15 0.98 0.56
C LEU A 2 22.90 0.07 -0.45
N PRO A 3 24.23 -0.16 -0.36
CA PRO A 3 24.94 -0.90 -1.40
C PRO A 3 24.64 -2.41 -1.44
N GLN A 4 24.27 -3.03 -0.32
CA GLN A 4 23.95 -4.47 -0.31
C GLN A 4 22.62 -4.78 -1.01
N ILE A 5 21.64 -3.88 -0.95
CA ILE A 5 20.31 -4.12 -1.51
C ILE A 5 20.36 -4.13 -3.04
N ILE A 6 21.14 -3.23 -3.65
CA ILE A 6 21.32 -3.14 -5.11
C ILE A 6 22.05 -4.38 -5.66
N GLU A 7 22.96 -4.95 -4.87
CA GLU A 7 23.74 -6.13 -5.29
C GLU A 7 22.89 -7.41 -5.25
N THR A 8 22.03 -7.56 -4.24
CA THR A 8 21.06 -8.67 -4.15
C THR A 8 19.96 -8.55 -5.21
N ASP A 9 19.47 -7.34 -5.50
CA ASP A 9 18.44 -7.05 -6.52
C ASP A 9 18.83 -7.61 -7.90
N LYS A 10 20.08 -7.36 -8.32
CA LYS A 10 20.63 -7.86 -9.58
C LYS A 10 20.76 -9.38 -9.65
N GLN A 11 20.92 -10.05 -8.51
CA GLN A 11 21.04 -11.51 -8.45
C GLN A 11 19.67 -12.20 -8.55
N GLU A 12 18.63 -11.56 -8.02
CA GLU A 12 17.25 -12.10 -8.02
C GLU A 12 16.41 -11.61 -9.22
N GLY A 13 16.95 -10.71 -10.06
CA GLY A 13 16.27 -10.20 -11.25
C GLY A 13 15.12 -9.23 -10.94
N ILE A 14 15.07 -8.72 -9.71
CA ILE A 14 14.18 -7.66 -9.29
C ILE A 14 14.87 -6.33 -9.68
N ASN A 15 14.10 -5.29 -9.95
CA ASN A 15 14.65 -3.98 -10.32
C ASN A 15 14.12 -2.94 -9.30
N PHE A 16 14.78 -2.85 -8.15
CA PHE A 16 14.39 -1.95 -7.05
C PHE A 16 14.56 -0.47 -7.45
N SER A 17 13.42 0.16 -7.77
CA SER A 17 13.22 1.60 -7.97
C SER A 17 13.38 2.48 -6.71
N PHE A 18 14.55 3.05 -6.39
CA PHE A 18 14.68 3.98 -5.24
C PHE A 18 14.31 5.44 -5.55
N ARG A 19 13.79 5.76 -6.76
CA ARG A 19 13.38 7.13 -7.13
C ARG A 19 11.93 7.46 -6.76
N GLY A 20 11.19 6.50 -6.18
CA GLY A 20 9.85 6.73 -5.64
C GLY A 20 9.84 7.84 -4.59
N LYS A 21 8.80 8.69 -4.60
CA LYS A 21 8.60 9.67 -3.53
C LYS A 21 8.43 8.92 -2.20
N ILE A 22 9.24 9.28 -1.21
CA ILE A 22 9.08 8.79 0.16
C ILE A 22 7.93 9.57 0.78
N GLY A 23 6.71 9.13 0.49
CA GLY A 23 5.50 9.63 1.12
C GLY A 23 5.16 8.90 2.43
N SER A 24 4.23 9.45 3.21
CA SER A 24 3.60 8.74 4.33
C SER A 24 2.86 7.47 3.86
N THR A 25 3.32 6.30 4.28
CA THR A 25 2.66 5.00 4.05
C THR A 25 1.57 4.70 5.09
N PHE A 26 1.29 5.63 5.99
CA PHE A 26 0.32 5.44 7.07
C PHE A 26 -1.07 5.09 6.53
N ASP A 27 -1.50 5.78 5.49
CA ASP A 27 -2.81 5.55 4.85
C ASP A 27 -2.88 4.16 4.20
N SER A 28 -1.77 3.66 3.65
CA SER A 28 -1.66 2.30 3.12
C SER A 28 -1.81 1.25 4.23
N HIS A 29 -1.22 1.49 5.42
CA HIS A 29 -1.39 0.63 6.59
C HIS A 29 -2.82 0.67 7.13
N CYS A 30 -3.46 1.84 7.18
CA CYS A 30 -4.87 1.95 7.56
C CYS A 30 -5.78 1.20 6.59
N LEU A 31 -5.50 1.28 5.28
CA LEU A 31 -6.25 0.55 4.26
C LEU A 31 -6.10 -0.97 4.40
N LEU A 32 -4.90 -1.46 4.71
CA LEU A 32 -4.67 -2.88 5.01
C LEU A 32 -5.44 -3.35 6.25
N TYR A 33 -5.52 -2.51 7.28
CA TYR A 33 -6.33 -2.79 8.47
C TYR A 33 -7.82 -2.84 8.13
N TYR A 34 -8.31 -1.90 7.33
CA TYR A 34 -9.68 -1.90 6.83
C TYR A 34 -10.00 -3.18 6.03
N ALA A 35 -9.09 -3.58 5.13
CA ALA A 35 -9.22 -4.80 4.36
C ALA A 35 -9.33 -6.05 5.26
N LYS A 36 -8.59 -6.10 6.38
CA LYS A 36 -8.65 -7.18 7.36
C LYS A 36 -9.99 -7.27 8.10
N GLN A 37 -10.69 -6.15 8.27
CA GLN A 37 -11.96 -6.09 9.01
C GLN A 37 -13.17 -6.54 8.18
N GLN A 38 -12.98 -6.77 6.89
CA GLN A 38 -14.03 -7.16 5.94
C GLN A 38 -14.18 -8.68 5.87
N ASP A 39 -15.28 -9.16 5.26
CA ASP A 39 -15.45 -10.58 4.97
C ASP A 39 -14.28 -11.13 4.15
N ASN A 40 -13.74 -12.27 4.57
CA ASN A 40 -12.48 -12.87 4.10
C ASN A 40 -11.27 -11.93 4.22
N GLY A 41 -11.23 -11.13 5.28
CA GLY A 41 -10.26 -10.04 5.44
C GLY A 41 -8.79 -10.47 5.42
N GLU A 42 -8.43 -11.66 5.88
CA GLU A 42 -7.05 -12.16 5.76
C GLU A 42 -6.63 -12.31 4.29
N LYS A 43 -7.50 -12.89 3.46
CA LYS A 43 -7.22 -13.05 2.03
C LYS A 43 -7.14 -11.69 1.33
N LYS A 44 -8.11 -10.81 1.58
CA LYS A 44 -8.14 -9.48 0.97
C LYS A 44 -6.96 -8.60 1.41
N GLN A 45 -6.56 -8.69 2.68
CA GLN A 45 -5.36 -8.01 3.17
C GLN A 45 -4.11 -8.52 2.44
N ASN A 46 -4.00 -9.84 2.24
CA ASN A 46 -2.85 -10.44 1.58
C ASN A 46 -2.79 -10.10 0.07
N ASP A 47 -3.93 -10.08 -0.61
CA ASP A 47 -4.02 -9.65 -2.00
C ASP A 47 -3.69 -8.15 -2.13
N LEU A 48 -4.20 -7.31 -1.22
CA LEU A 48 -3.93 -5.88 -1.21
C LEU A 48 -2.46 -5.55 -0.94
N ILE A 49 -1.83 -6.23 0.02
CA ILE A 49 -0.41 -5.96 0.32
C ILE A 49 0.49 -6.34 -0.85
N ASN A 50 0.20 -7.45 -1.55
CA ASN A 50 0.95 -7.83 -2.75
C ASN A 50 0.87 -6.75 -3.84
N ILE A 51 -0.32 -6.16 -4.07
CA ILE A 51 -0.50 -5.08 -5.04
C ILE A 51 0.26 -3.82 -4.62
N LEU A 52 0.19 -3.43 -3.34
CA LEU A 52 0.91 -2.27 -2.83
C LEU A 52 2.43 -2.44 -2.92
N PHE A 53 2.94 -3.64 -2.62
CA PHE A 53 4.36 -3.98 -2.79
C PHE A 53 4.80 -3.82 -4.24
N ARG A 54 4.03 -4.36 -5.19
CA ARG A 54 4.31 -4.23 -6.62
C ARG A 54 4.28 -2.77 -7.08
N ASN A 55 3.28 -2.01 -6.66
CA ASN A 55 3.14 -0.60 -7.03
C ASN A 55 4.34 0.21 -6.52
N TYR A 56 4.83 -0.05 -5.31
CA TYR A 56 5.96 0.68 -4.74
C TYR A 56 7.32 0.24 -5.32
N PHE A 57 7.58 -1.08 -5.36
CA PHE A 57 8.92 -1.59 -5.68
C PHE A 57 9.16 -1.82 -7.18
N GLU A 58 8.14 -2.20 -7.95
CA GLU A 58 8.28 -2.44 -9.40
C GLU A 58 7.88 -1.20 -10.23
N GLN A 59 6.88 -0.45 -9.78
CA GLN A 59 6.28 0.65 -10.56
C GLN A 59 6.63 2.05 -10.06
N GLU A 60 7.41 2.15 -8.97
CA GLU A 60 7.83 3.41 -8.37
C GLU A 60 6.66 4.35 -8.02
N GLN A 61 5.48 3.79 -7.77
CA GLN A 61 4.29 4.56 -7.44
C GLN A 61 4.34 5.08 -6.00
N ASP A 62 3.76 6.25 -5.80
CA ASP A 62 3.66 6.89 -4.50
C ASP A 62 2.50 6.29 -3.69
N LEU A 63 2.83 5.55 -2.62
CA LEU A 63 1.83 4.96 -1.73
C LEU A 63 1.14 5.99 -0.82
N SER A 64 1.56 7.25 -0.84
CA SER A 64 0.80 8.36 -0.25
C SER A 64 -0.30 8.92 -1.13
N ASP A 65 -0.28 8.60 -2.43
CA ASP A 65 -1.34 9.06 -3.32
C ASP A 65 -2.61 8.22 -3.08
N HIS A 66 -3.67 8.91 -2.63
CA HIS A 66 -4.97 8.28 -2.42
C HIS A 66 -5.50 7.63 -3.70
N GLN A 67 -5.16 8.13 -4.89
CA GLN A 67 -5.55 7.49 -6.15
C GLN A 67 -4.88 6.13 -6.36
N VAL A 68 -3.61 5.99 -5.96
CA VAL A 68 -2.88 4.71 -6.04
C VAL A 68 -3.50 3.71 -5.07
N LEU A 69 -3.83 4.16 -3.86
CA LEU A 69 -4.48 3.34 -2.84
C LEU A 69 -5.89 2.88 -3.24
N ILE A 70 -6.70 3.77 -3.80
CA ILE A 70 -8.06 3.46 -4.27
C ILE A 70 -7.98 2.42 -5.40
N LYS A 71 -7.11 2.63 -6.40
CA LYS A 71 -6.93 1.67 -7.51
C LYS A 71 -6.46 0.30 -7.02
N ALA A 72 -5.57 0.26 -6.02
CA ALA A 72 -5.13 -1.00 -5.42
C ALA A 72 -6.29 -1.71 -4.71
N ALA A 73 -7.15 -0.97 -4.00
CA ALA A 73 -8.32 -1.53 -3.33
C ALA A 73 -9.36 -2.07 -4.33
N GLU A 74 -9.61 -1.37 -5.44
CA GLU A 74 -10.51 -1.83 -6.51
C GLU A 74 -10.07 -3.18 -7.10
N GLN A 75 -8.76 -3.39 -7.28
CA GLN A 75 -8.22 -4.64 -7.81
C GLN A 75 -8.49 -5.86 -6.90
N VAL A 76 -8.66 -5.63 -5.60
CA VAL A 76 -9.01 -6.66 -4.60
C VAL A 76 -10.53 -6.82 -4.47
N GLY A 77 -11.31 -6.00 -5.18
CA GLY A 77 -12.77 -6.01 -5.15
C GLY A 77 -13.38 -5.13 -4.06
N PHE A 78 -12.64 -4.15 -3.52
CA PHE A 78 -13.22 -3.11 -2.67
C PHE A 78 -13.91 -2.04 -3.49
N ASN A 79 -14.92 -1.40 -2.91
CA ASN A 79 -15.59 -0.26 -3.53
C ASN A 79 -14.68 0.98 -3.49
N SER A 80 -14.51 1.60 -4.65
CA SER A 80 -13.73 2.81 -4.85
C SER A 80 -14.19 3.98 -3.98
N ASP A 81 -15.51 4.22 -3.94
CA ASP A 81 -16.11 5.33 -3.20
C ASP A 81 -15.98 5.11 -1.69
N GLU A 82 -16.26 3.88 -1.20
CA GLU A 82 -16.07 3.56 0.22
C GLU A 82 -14.60 3.66 0.64
N THR A 83 -13.68 3.22 -0.22
CA THR A 83 -12.24 3.33 0.03
C THR A 83 -11.82 4.79 0.10
N LYS A 84 -12.33 5.62 -0.82
CA LYS A 84 -12.05 7.06 -0.85
C LYS A 84 -12.59 7.75 0.39
N GLU A 85 -13.84 7.47 0.77
CA GLU A 85 -14.44 8.01 2.00
C GLU A 85 -13.63 7.57 3.22
N PHE A 86 -13.21 6.31 3.29
CA PHE A 86 -12.36 5.80 4.36
C PHE A 86 -11.05 6.60 4.49
N LEU A 87 -10.33 6.77 3.38
CA LEU A 87 -9.06 7.51 3.31
C LEU A 87 -9.22 9.01 3.65
N GLN A 88 -10.37 9.59 3.32
CA GLN A 88 -10.70 11.00 3.62
C GLN A 88 -11.23 11.23 5.03
N SER A 89 -11.84 10.21 5.65
CA SER A 89 -12.57 10.38 6.92
C SER A 89 -11.68 10.57 8.14
N ASP A 90 -10.36 10.39 8.02
CA ASP A 90 -9.38 10.39 9.12
C ASP A 90 -9.79 9.51 10.32
N GLN A 91 -10.79 8.62 10.17
CA GLN A 91 -11.39 7.86 11.28
C GLN A 91 -10.34 7.01 12.00
N TYR A 92 -9.32 6.55 11.26
CA TYR A 92 -8.22 5.76 11.81
C TYR A 92 -6.98 6.59 12.17
N LYS A 93 -6.84 7.82 11.67
CA LYS A 93 -5.71 8.71 12.04
C LYS A 93 -5.78 9.16 13.50
N LYS A 94 -6.98 9.26 14.08
CA LYS A 94 -7.20 9.65 15.48
C LYS A 94 -6.83 8.57 16.52
N ARG A 95 -6.47 7.35 16.11
CA ARG A 95 -6.21 6.24 17.04
C ARG A 95 -4.74 6.13 17.50
N SER A 96 -3.86 7.03 17.05
CA SER A 96 -2.44 7.08 17.44
C SER A 96 -2.06 8.31 18.28
N SER A 97 -2.99 8.82 19.11
CA SER A 97 -2.62 9.65 20.28
C SER A 97 -2.64 8.78 21.53
N ILE A 98 -1.52 8.10 21.79
CA ILE A 98 -1.14 7.57 23.11
C ILE A 98 0.34 7.86 23.28
#